data_AF-A0A379T0W0-F1
#
_entry.id   AF-A0A379T0W0-F1
#
_cell.length_a   1.000
_cell.length_b   1.000
_cell.length_c   1.000
_cell.angle_alpha   90.00
_cell.angle_beta   90.00
_cell.angle_gamma   90.00
#
_symmetry.space_group_name_H-M   'P 1'
#
loop_
_entity.id
_entity.type
_entity.pdbx_description
1 polymer ?
#
loop_
_entity_poly.entity_id
_entity_poly.type
_entity_poly.pdbx_seq_one_letter_code
_entity_poly.pdbx_strand_id
1 'polypeptide(L)'
;MLAQNVQIRRVEQLKARHIEGYVRERLAQVITKRSLQNEMATVRCILKQAGRDRLAQSERLNNRSLGLSGASRNGTKLAITPDHYRYALENARVKDPGMAAALELSRLMGLRSQEAVQSAQSLRTWRQALERGDTRLTVVFGTKGGRPRETIILDAGAVRKALGNALSVAEDRHGS
;
A
#
# COMPACT_ATOMS: atom_id res chain seq x y z
N MET A 1 33.26 -19.63 -12.52
CA MET A 1 31.90 -19.04 -12.51
C MET A 1 31.23 -19.44 -13.82
N LEU A 2 30.39 -20.48 -13.83
CA LEU A 2 29.76 -20.97 -15.07
C LEU A 2 28.62 -20.01 -15.43
N ALA A 3 28.85 -19.11 -16.39
CA ALA A 3 27.80 -18.34 -17.02
C ALA A 3 26.88 -19.32 -17.77
N GLN A 4 25.74 -19.67 -17.18
CA GLN A 4 24.70 -20.38 -17.93
C GLN A 4 24.19 -19.41 -19.00
N ASN A 5 24.44 -19.76 -20.25
CA ASN A 5 23.97 -19.05 -21.43
C ASN A 5 22.45 -19.27 -21.56
N VAL A 6 21.67 -18.62 -20.69
CA VAL A 6 20.21 -18.77 -20.61
C VAL A 6 19.57 -17.90 -21.69
N GLN A 7 19.29 -18.49 -22.84
CA GLN A 7 18.50 -17.84 -23.89
C GLN A 7 17.01 -18.22 -23.74
N ILE A 8 16.30 -17.47 -22.90
CA ILE A 8 14.84 -17.58 -22.78
C ILE A 8 14.23 -16.36 -23.46
N ARG A 9 13.55 -16.58 -24.59
CA ARG A 9 12.89 -15.51 -25.35
C ARG A 9 11.37 -15.57 -25.27
N ARG A 10 10.81 -16.69 -24.82
CA ARG A 10 9.37 -16.89 -24.66
C ARG A 10 9.04 -17.72 -23.43
N VAL A 11 7.83 -17.57 -22.90
CA VAL A 11 7.36 -18.21 -21.66
C VAL A 11 7.36 -19.74 -21.80
N GLU A 12 7.16 -20.27 -23.01
CA GLU A 12 7.13 -21.71 -23.25
C GLU A 12 8.48 -22.38 -22.97
N GLN A 13 9.58 -21.63 -23.13
CA GLN A 13 10.95 -22.08 -22.89
C GLN A 13 11.33 -22.11 -21.40
N LEU A 14 10.48 -21.55 -20.52
CA LEU A 14 10.69 -21.64 -19.08
C LEU A 14 10.58 -23.09 -18.60
N LYS A 15 11.57 -23.48 -17.80
CA LYS A 15 11.63 -24.77 -17.12
C LYS A 15 11.70 -24.50 -15.62
N ALA A 16 11.28 -25.47 -14.81
CA ALA A 16 11.30 -25.34 -13.34
C ALA A 16 12.68 -24.88 -12.82
N ARG A 17 13.77 -25.42 -13.38
CA ARG A 17 15.15 -25.05 -13.04
C ARG A 17 15.48 -23.56 -13.18
N HIS A 18 14.86 -22.86 -14.15
CA HIS A 18 15.11 -21.43 -14.36
C HIS A 18 14.44 -20.62 -13.24
N ILE A 19 13.25 -21.02 -12.83
CA ILE A 19 12.49 -20.38 -11.74
C ILE A 19 13.14 -20.71 -10.38
N GLU A 20 13.60 -21.94 -10.18
CA GLU A 20 14.39 -22.33 -9.00
C GLU A 20 15.69 -21.53 -8.91
N GLY A 21 16.40 -21.36 -10.02
CA GLY A 21 17.60 -20.53 -10.10
C GLY A 21 17.32 -19.08 -9.72
N TYR A 22 16.26 -18.50 -10.29
CA TYR A 22 15.78 -17.15 -9.93
C TYR A 22 15.48 -17.03 -8.43
N VAL A 23 14.72 -17.96 -7.85
CA VAL A 23 14.39 -17.90 -6.41
C VAL A 23 15.65 -18.03 -5.54
N ARG A 24 16.59 -18.90 -5.91
CA ARG A 24 17.87 -19.04 -5.19
C ARG A 24 18.67 -17.74 -5.21
N GLU A 25 18.75 -17.09 -6.37
CA GLU A 25 19.46 -15.81 -6.50
C GLU A 25 18.77 -14.70 -5.69
N ARG A 26 17.44 -14.62 -5.71
CA ARG A 26 16.69 -13.66 -4.90
C ARG A 26 16.84 -13.88 -3.39
N LEU A 27 16.92 -15.14 -2.95
CA LEU A 27 17.25 -15.47 -1.56
C LEU A 27 18.67 -15.02 -1.20
N ALA A 28 19.64 -15.16 -2.12
CA ALA A 28 21.00 -14.66 -1.93
C ALA A 28 21.06 -13.13 -1.86
N GLN A 29 20.12 -12.42 -2.52
CA GLN A 29 19.93 -10.97 -2.40
C GLN A 29 19.19 -10.54 -1.12
N VAL A 30 18.98 -11.46 -0.16
CA VAL A 30 18.32 -11.19 1.14
C VAL A 30 16.88 -10.67 0.97
N ILE A 31 16.22 -11.00 -0.14
CA ILE A 31 14.80 -10.69 -0.33
C ILE A 31 13.98 -11.53 0.65
N THR A 32 13.04 -10.88 1.35
CA THR A 32 12.23 -11.60 2.35
C THR A 32 11.43 -12.73 1.71
N LYS A 33 11.27 -13.84 2.45
CA LYS A 33 10.45 -14.97 2.01
C LYS A 33 9.03 -14.54 1.64
N ARG A 34 8.46 -13.54 2.32
CA ARG A 34 7.12 -13.03 2.02
C ARG A 34 7.05 -12.34 0.67
N SER A 35 8.05 -11.53 0.33
CA SER A 35 8.16 -10.91 -0.99
C SER A 35 8.27 -11.99 -2.08
N LEU A 36 9.12 -13.00 -1.86
CA LEU A 36 9.29 -14.10 -2.82
C LEU A 36 8.04 -14.98 -2.96
N GLN A 37 7.27 -15.20 -1.88
CA GLN A 37 5.98 -15.88 -1.98
C GLN A 37 4.99 -15.11 -2.88
N ASN A 38 4.95 -13.78 -2.76
CA ASN A 38 4.11 -12.93 -3.63
C ASN A 38 4.61 -12.98 -5.08
N GLU A 39 5.91 -12.87 -5.32
CA GLU A 39 6.52 -13.02 -6.65
C GLU A 39 6.17 -14.37 -7.27
N MET A 40 6.32 -15.47 -6.52
CA MET A 40 5.99 -16.81 -6.99
C MET A 40 4.50 -17.00 -7.25
N ALA A 41 3.61 -16.31 -6.51
CA ALA A 41 2.19 -16.30 -6.83
C ALA A 41 1.94 -15.64 -8.20
N THR A 42 2.61 -14.51 -8.48
CA THR A 42 2.57 -13.83 -9.77
C THR A 42 3.14 -14.71 -10.89
N VAL A 43 4.31 -15.32 -10.70
CA VAL A 43 4.94 -16.23 -11.67
C VAL A 43 4.00 -17.37 -12.02
N ARG A 44 3.38 -18.02 -11.02
CA ARG A 44 2.39 -19.08 -11.27
C ARG A 44 1.16 -18.57 -12.01
N CYS A 45 0.70 -17.35 -11.74
CA CYS A 45 -0.40 -16.72 -12.48
C CYS A 45 -0.04 -16.52 -13.96
N ILE A 46 1.14 -15.95 -14.25
CA ILE A 46 1.64 -15.74 -15.62
C ILE A 46 1.77 -17.07 -16.36
N LEU A 47 2.32 -18.11 -15.71
CA LEU A 47 2.44 -19.44 -16.31
C LEU A 47 1.07 -20.02 -16.67
N LYS A 48 0.06 -19.89 -15.80
CA LYS A 48 -1.31 -20.33 -16.11
C LYS A 48 -1.89 -19.57 -17.30
N GLN A 49 -1.72 -18.25 -17.34
CA GLN A 49 -2.19 -17.42 -18.46
C GLN A 49 -1.50 -17.79 -19.79
N ALA A 50 -0.26 -18.26 -19.73
CA ALA A 50 0.49 -18.77 -20.89
C ALA A 50 0.23 -20.26 -21.21
N GLY A 51 -0.81 -20.89 -20.64
CA GLY A 51 -1.16 -22.29 -20.87
C GLY A 51 -0.17 -23.30 -20.29
N ARG A 52 0.67 -22.88 -19.33
CA ARG A 52 1.73 -23.69 -18.69
C ARG A 52 1.31 -24.22 -17.34
N ASP A 53 0.05 -24.62 -17.19
CA ASP A 53 -0.57 -25.06 -15.92
C ASP A 53 0.20 -26.18 -15.22
N ARG A 54 0.65 -27.21 -15.96
CA ARG A 54 1.45 -28.31 -15.40
C ARG A 54 2.74 -27.83 -14.75
N LEU A 55 3.37 -26.79 -15.31
CA LEU A 55 4.56 -26.19 -14.73
C LEU A 55 4.18 -25.36 -13.50
N ALA A 56 3.13 -24.53 -13.60
CA ALA A 56 2.65 -23.69 -12.52
C ALA A 56 2.24 -24.48 -11.26
N GLN A 57 1.70 -25.68 -11.44
CA GLN A 57 1.27 -26.61 -10.38
C GLN A 57 2.34 -27.62 -9.97
N SER A 58 3.54 -27.56 -10.58
CA SER A 58 4.61 -28.50 -10.26
C SER A 58 5.02 -28.40 -8.78
N GLU A 59 5.21 -29.55 -8.14
CA GLU A 59 5.76 -29.65 -6.77
C GLU A 59 7.10 -28.91 -6.62
N ARG A 60 7.88 -28.83 -7.69
CA ARG A 60 9.15 -28.07 -7.72
C ARG A 60 8.97 -26.57 -7.52
N LEU A 61 7.81 -26.03 -7.90
CA LEU A 61 7.51 -24.60 -7.84
C LEU A 61 6.54 -24.23 -6.70
N ASN A 62 6.28 -25.15 -5.78
CA ASN A 62 5.55 -24.85 -4.56
C ASN A 62 6.48 -24.09 -3.58
N ASN A 63 5.90 -23.34 -2.64
CA ASN A 63 6.70 -22.52 -1.72
C ASN A 63 7.59 -23.37 -0.78
N ARG A 64 7.21 -24.62 -0.50
CA ARG A 64 7.97 -25.53 0.37
C ARG A 64 9.26 -25.99 -0.30
N SER A 65 9.18 -26.50 -1.51
CA SER A 65 10.29 -26.97 -2.33
C SER A 65 11.27 -25.84 -2.68
N LEU A 66 10.76 -24.61 -2.78
CA LEU A 66 11.55 -23.41 -3.03
C LEU A 66 12.20 -22.82 -1.76
N GLY A 67 12.04 -23.44 -0.58
CA GLY A 67 12.60 -22.92 0.67
C GLY A 67 11.90 -21.66 1.20
N LEU A 68 10.74 -21.32 0.65
CA LEU A 68 9.96 -20.11 0.98
C LEU A 68 8.94 -20.34 2.10
N SER A 69 8.91 -21.52 2.72
CA SER A 69 8.08 -21.83 3.89
C SER A 69 8.49 -21.04 5.14
N GLY A 70 7.56 -20.89 6.08
CA GLY A 70 7.81 -20.29 7.40
C GLY A 70 7.87 -18.76 7.40
N ALA A 71 7.39 -18.09 6.36
CA ALA A 71 7.28 -16.63 6.38
C ALA A 71 6.23 -16.19 7.42
N SER A 72 6.62 -15.33 8.35
CA SER A 72 5.70 -14.73 9.32
C SER A 72 4.71 -13.80 8.62
N ARG A 73 3.44 -13.85 9.05
CA ARG A 73 2.41 -12.87 8.66
C ARG A 73 2.40 -11.65 9.59
N ASN A 74 3.11 -11.70 10.72
CA ASN A 74 3.16 -10.57 11.64
C ASN A 74 3.96 -9.44 10.99
N GLY A 75 3.33 -8.29 10.87
CA GLY A 75 4.03 -7.07 10.49
C GLY A 75 5.05 -6.68 11.55
N THR A 76 6.16 -6.10 11.15
CA THR A 76 7.18 -5.53 12.05
C THR A 76 6.88 -4.09 12.44
N LYS A 77 5.81 -3.50 11.91
CA LYS A 77 5.43 -2.11 12.16
C LYS A 77 4.83 -1.98 13.56
N LEU A 78 5.36 -1.02 14.32
CA LEU A 78 4.85 -0.65 15.64
C LEU A 78 3.80 0.45 15.52
N ALA A 79 2.97 0.58 16.56
CA ALA A 79 2.05 1.70 16.69
C ALA A 79 2.83 3.01 16.81
N ILE A 80 2.38 4.05 16.11
CA ILE A 80 2.97 5.38 16.19
C ILE A 80 2.66 6.00 17.55
N THR A 81 3.68 6.39 18.30
CA THR A 81 3.52 7.07 19.58
C THR A 81 3.03 8.52 19.38
N PRO A 82 2.34 9.12 20.36
CA PRO A 82 1.93 10.52 20.28
C PRO A 82 3.10 11.47 20.03
N ASP A 83 4.26 11.23 20.65
CA ASP A 83 5.46 12.07 20.49
C ASP A 83 6.04 12.00 19.08
N HIS A 84 6.15 10.80 18.52
CA HIS A 84 6.62 10.63 17.15
C HIS A 84 5.67 11.27 16.15
N TYR A 85 4.36 11.17 16.39
CA TYR A 85 3.36 11.86 15.58
C TYR A 85 3.51 13.38 15.64
N ARG A 86 3.67 13.96 16.83
CA ARG A 86 3.87 15.41 17.00
C ARG A 86 5.11 15.89 16.25
N TYR A 87 6.24 15.20 16.43
CA TYR A 87 7.48 15.49 15.70
C TYR A 87 7.28 15.43 14.18
N ALA A 88 6.61 14.38 13.67
CA ALA A 88 6.34 14.27 12.24
C ALA A 88 5.43 15.40 11.72
N LEU A 89 4.43 15.81 12.51
CA LEU A 89 3.50 16.89 12.15
C LEU A 89 4.20 18.25 12.11
N GLU A 90 5.10 18.54 13.06
CA GLU A 90 5.90 19.77 13.06
C GLU A 90 6.82 19.86 11.84
N ASN A 91 7.52 18.77 11.52
CA ASN A 91 8.34 18.70 10.31
C ASN A 91 7.50 18.84 9.02
N ALA A 92 6.30 18.24 9.00
CA ALA A 92 5.39 18.39 7.87
C ALA A 92 4.95 19.85 7.68
N ARG A 93 4.64 20.58 8.76
CA ARG A 93 4.25 21.99 8.71
C ARG A 93 5.34 22.88 8.12
N VAL A 94 6.60 22.66 8.53
CA VAL A 94 7.75 23.40 8.00
C VAL A 94 7.93 23.15 6.50
N LYS A 95 7.69 21.91 6.06
CA LYS A 95 7.91 21.51 4.67
C LYS A 95 6.77 21.93 3.74
N ASP A 96 5.53 21.66 4.14
CA ASP A 96 4.34 21.86 3.30
C ASP A 96 3.07 21.85 4.17
N PRO A 97 2.32 22.98 4.26
CA PRO A 97 1.08 23.03 5.03
C PRO A 97 0.03 22.00 4.61
N GLY A 98 -0.04 21.66 3.31
CA GLY A 98 -0.93 20.64 2.78
C GLY A 98 -0.58 19.23 3.27
N MET A 99 0.71 18.92 3.35
CA MET A 99 1.21 17.67 3.93
C MET A 99 0.84 17.57 5.42
N ALA A 100 0.97 18.67 6.17
CA ALA A 100 0.55 18.69 7.57
C ALA A 100 -0.96 18.46 7.73
N ALA A 101 -1.78 19.11 6.90
CA ALA A 101 -3.23 18.92 6.90
C ALA A 101 -3.62 17.48 6.53
N ALA A 102 -2.98 16.89 5.52
CA ALA A 102 -3.21 15.50 5.13
C ALA A 102 -2.80 14.51 6.24
N LEU A 103 -1.71 14.78 6.95
CA LEU A 103 -1.26 13.96 8.08
C LEU A 103 -2.25 14.01 9.25
N GLU A 104 -2.77 15.19 9.55
CA GLU A 104 -3.77 15.39 10.61
C GLU A 104 -5.09 14.66 10.30
N LEU A 105 -5.61 14.79 9.06
CA LEU A 105 -6.78 14.04 8.60
C LEU A 105 -6.53 12.54 8.61
N SER A 106 -5.34 12.08 8.19
CA SER A 106 -4.98 10.66 8.25
C SER A 106 -5.02 10.11 9.67
N ARG A 107 -4.53 10.88 10.65
CA ARG A 107 -4.52 10.48 12.05
C ARG A 107 -5.93 10.36 12.63
N LEU A 108 -6.79 11.34 12.36
CA LEU A 108 -8.14 11.40 12.93
C LEU A 108 -9.12 10.44 12.26
N MET A 109 -8.99 10.27 10.94
CA MET A 109 -9.95 9.51 10.14
C MET A 109 -9.44 8.12 9.72
N GLY A 110 -8.20 7.76 10.06
CA GLY A 110 -7.60 6.48 9.68
C GLY A 110 -7.43 6.32 8.17
N LEU A 111 -7.08 7.41 7.47
CA LEU A 111 -6.87 7.38 6.02
C LEU A 111 -5.57 6.67 5.67
N ARG A 112 -5.59 5.88 4.60
CA ARG A 112 -4.36 5.35 3.97
C ARG A 112 -3.61 6.48 3.27
N SER A 113 -2.31 6.28 3.02
CA SER A 113 -1.45 7.31 2.40
C SER A 113 -2.05 7.91 1.11
N GLN A 114 -2.58 7.07 0.22
CA GLN A 114 -3.21 7.56 -1.02
C GLN A 114 -4.54 8.28 -0.79
N GLU A 115 -5.34 7.82 0.18
CA GLU A 115 -6.60 8.46 0.57
C GLU A 115 -6.33 9.85 1.18
N ALA A 116 -5.28 9.99 2.00
CA ALA A 116 -4.85 11.25 2.60
C ALA A 116 -4.35 12.25 1.55
N VAL A 117 -3.52 11.80 0.60
CA VAL A 117 -3.02 12.66 -0.49
C VAL A 117 -4.15 13.17 -1.38
N GLN A 118 -5.15 12.33 -1.65
CA GLN A 118 -6.30 12.72 -2.51
C GLN A 118 -7.46 13.36 -1.74
N SER A 119 -7.31 13.58 -0.42
CA SER A 119 -8.38 14.06 0.46
C SER A 119 -8.92 15.43 0.08
N ALA A 120 -8.11 16.29 -0.56
CA ALA A 120 -8.50 17.62 -1.04
C ALA A 120 -9.81 17.61 -1.85
N GLN A 121 -10.04 16.54 -2.63
CA GLN A 121 -11.23 16.37 -3.46
C GLN A 121 -12.52 16.10 -2.66
N SER A 122 -12.40 15.66 -1.41
CA SER A 122 -13.54 15.29 -0.55
C SER A 122 -13.83 16.31 0.56
N LEU A 123 -12.96 17.29 0.79
CA LEU A 123 -13.01 18.13 2.00
C LEU A 123 -14.38 18.81 2.18
N ARG A 124 -14.93 19.39 1.10
CA ARG A 124 -16.23 20.07 1.13
C ARG A 124 -17.38 19.10 1.45
N THR A 125 -17.38 17.94 0.82
CA THR A 125 -18.38 16.89 1.06
C THR A 125 -18.32 16.37 2.50
N TRP A 126 -17.12 16.17 3.03
CA TRP A 126 -16.93 15.74 4.42
C TRP A 126 -17.36 16.82 5.43
N ARG A 127 -17.12 18.11 5.13
CA ARG A 127 -17.61 19.21 5.96
C ARG A 127 -19.14 19.23 6.01
N GLN A 128 -19.81 19.12 4.85
CA GLN A 128 -21.27 19.08 4.79
C GLN A 128 -21.86 17.88 5.55
N ALA A 129 -21.23 16.71 5.44
CA ALA A 129 -21.65 15.53 6.20
C ALA A 129 -21.58 15.75 7.72
N LEU A 130 -20.49 16.38 8.21
CA LEU A 130 -20.38 16.76 9.62
C LEU A 130 -21.40 17.81 10.07
N GLU A 131 -21.75 18.75 9.20
CA GLU A 131 -22.77 19.78 9.49
C GLU A 131 -24.17 19.16 9.60
N ARG A 132 -24.46 18.11 8.82
CA ARG A 132 -25.69 17.31 8.97
C ARG A 132 -25.72 16.44 10.22
N GLY A 133 -24.60 16.29 10.91
CA GLY A 133 -24.47 15.41 12.07
C GLY A 133 -24.19 13.94 11.71
N ASP A 134 -23.70 13.66 10.49
CA ASP A 134 -23.32 12.31 10.10
C ASP A 134 -22.20 11.78 11.03
N THR A 135 -22.32 10.53 11.47
CA THR A 135 -21.32 9.87 12.34
C THR A 135 -20.26 9.11 11.54
N ARG A 136 -20.39 9.10 10.22
CA ARG A 136 -19.49 8.44 9.27
C ARG A 136 -19.23 9.33 8.06
N LEU A 137 -18.04 9.17 7.49
CA LEU A 137 -17.63 9.87 6.28
C LEU A 137 -17.24 8.86 5.20
N THR A 138 -17.76 9.04 3.99
CA THR A 138 -17.44 8.20 2.84
C THR A 138 -16.12 8.65 2.21
N VAL A 139 -15.15 7.74 2.15
CA VAL A 139 -13.86 7.93 1.45
C VAL A 139 -13.97 7.28 0.08
N VAL A 140 -13.88 8.09 -0.98
CA VAL A 140 -14.02 7.65 -2.38
C VAL A 140 -12.65 7.65 -3.08
N PHE A 141 -11.90 8.75 -2.95
CA PHE A 141 -10.61 8.94 -3.61
C PHE A 141 -9.45 8.22 -2.90
N GLY A 142 -8.48 7.75 -3.69
CA GLY A 142 -7.31 7.01 -3.19
C GLY A 142 -7.60 5.61 -2.62
N THR A 143 -8.83 5.12 -2.75
CA THR A 143 -9.24 3.80 -2.23
C THR A 143 -8.65 2.65 -3.06
N LYS A 144 -8.36 1.54 -2.38
CA LYS A 144 -7.82 0.35 -3.06
C LYS A 144 -8.88 -0.26 -3.99
N GLY A 145 -8.54 -0.34 -5.29
CA GLY A 145 -9.43 -0.90 -6.30
C GLY A 145 -10.65 -0.04 -6.62
N GLY A 146 -10.61 1.26 -6.26
CA GLY A 146 -11.67 2.23 -6.53
C GLY A 146 -12.97 2.01 -5.76
N ARG A 147 -12.97 1.13 -4.74
CA ARG A 147 -14.16 0.83 -3.94
C ARG A 147 -14.28 1.82 -2.78
N PRO A 148 -15.35 2.64 -2.71
CA PRO A 148 -15.58 3.52 -1.59
C PRO A 148 -15.63 2.77 -0.26
N ARG A 149 -15.24 3.44 0.82
CA ARG A 149 -15.35 2.89 2.18
C ARG A 149 -15.78 3.96 3.17
N GLU A 150 -16.40 3.52 4.25
CA GLU A 150 -16.75 4.39 5.37
C GLU A 150 -15.61 4.50 6.39
N THR A 151 -15.47 5.68 6.97
CA THR A 151 -14.72 5.89 8.21
C THR A 151 -15.63 6.45 9.30
N ILE A 152 -15.40 6.01 10.54
CA ILE A 152 -16.21 6.42 11.70
C ILE A 152 -15.57 7.67 12.30
N ILE A 153 -16.41 8.65 12.64
CA ILE A 153 -15.98 9.86 13.33
C ILE A 153 -15.88 9.55 14.83
N LEU A 154 -14.65 9.48 15.35
CA LEU A 154 -14.41 9.25 16.77
C LEU A 154 -14.49 10.54 17.59
N ASP A 155 -14.07 11.66 17.00
CA ASP A 155 -14.12 12.99 17.60
C ASP A 155 -14.56 14.00 16.54
N ALA A 156 -15.84 14.37 16.56
CA ALA A 156 -16.41 15.28 15.58
C ALA A 156 -15.81 16.70 15.68
N GLY A 157 -15.42 17.14 16.88
CA GLY A 157 -14.82 18.45 17.09
C GLY A 157 -13.42 18.53 16.47
N ALA A 158 -12.59 17.52 16.74
CA ALA A 158 -11.25 17.44 16.15
C ALA A 158 -11.30 17.31 14.63
N VAL A 159 -12.17 16.45 14.08
CA VAL A 159 -12.31 16.28 12.63
C VAL A 159 -12.81 17.57 11.98
N ARG A 160 -13.79 18.26 12.57
CA ARG A 160 -14.27 19.55 12.06
C ARG A 160 -13.15 20.59 12.01
N LYS A 161 -12.34 20.70 13.07
CA LYS A 161 -11.19 21.62 13.10
C LYS A 161 -10.16 21.28 12.03
N ALA A 162 -9.81 20.00 11.88
CA ALA A 162 -8.84 19.54 10.89
C ALA A 162 -9.34 19.78 9.45
N LEU A 163 -10.62 19.55 9.17
CA LEU A 163 -11.21 19.87 7.86
C LEU A 163 -11.23 21.36 7.56
N GLY A 164 -11.52 22.21 8.57
CA GLY A 164 -11.44 23.66 8.42
C GLY A 164 -10.02 24.12 8.04
N ASN A 165 -9.01 23.62 8.75
CA ASN A 165 -7.60 23.88 8.44
C ASN A 165 -7.24 23.39 7.01
N ALA A 166 -7.62 22.16 6.65
CA ALA A 166 -7.33 21.61 5.33
C ALA A 166 -8.00 22.38 4.19
N LEU A 167 -9.23 22.89 4.40
CA LEU A 167 -9.92 23.73 3.42
C LEU A 167 -9.22 25.07 3.23
N SER A 168 -8.83 25.73 4.32
CA SER A 168 -8.07 26.99 4.25
C SER A 168 -6.79 26.80 3.44
N VAL A 169 -6.01 25.76 3.75
CA VAL A 169 -4.75 25.45 3.05
C VAL A 169 -4.99 25.13 1.56
N ALA A 170 -6.10 24.47 1.23
CA ALA A 170 -6.44 24.18 -0.16
C ALA A 170 -6.85 25.45 -0.93
N GLU A 171 -7.61 26.34 -0.30
CA GLU A 171 -8.05 27.60 -0.89
C GLU A 171 -6.86 28.54 -1.16
N ASP A 172 -5.93 28.66 -0.22
CA ASP A 172 -4.70 29.46 -0.38
C ASP A 172 -3.85 29.01 -1.59
N ARG A 173 -3.87 27.71 -1.91
CA ARG A 173 -3.12 27.13 -3.04
C ARG A 173 -3.83 27.28 -4.38
N HIS A 174 -5.16 27.29 -4.39
CA HIS A 174 -5.95 27.46 -5.61
C HIS A 174 -6.18 28.92 -5.98
N GLY A 175 -5.86 29.86 -5.09
CA GLY A 175 -5.84 31.30 -5.33
C GLY A 175 -4.49 31.86 -5.82
N SER A 176 -3.51 31.00 -6.15
CA SER A 176 -2.18 31.38 -6.67
C SER A 176 -2.01 30.98 -8.14
#